data_AF-A0A821IRL4-F1
#
_entry.id   AF-A0A821IRL4-F1
#
_cell.length_a   1.000
_cell.length_b   1.000
_cell.length_c   1.000
_cell.angle_alpha   90.00
_cell.angle_beta   90.00
_cell.angle_gamma   90.00
#
_symmetry.space_group_name_H-M   'P 1'
#
loop_
_entity.id
_entity.type
_entity.pdbx_description
1 polymer ?
#
loop_
_entity_poly.entity_id
_entity_poly.type
_entity_poly.pdbx_seq_one_letter_code
_entity_poly.pdbx_strand_id
1 'polypeptide(L)' 'MTQTNQIRPSNSPWSSPVIIHKKKDGGIRFLVDYRKLNSVTKKDCFPQPTTEE' A
#
# COMPACT_ATOMS: atom_id res chain seq x y z
N MET A 1 -1.66 -1.82 -13.71
CA MET A 1 -0.44 -1.86 -12.86
C MET A 1 0.75 -2.45 -13.61
N THR A 2 0.65 -3.65 -14.21
CA THR A 2 1.75 -4.20 -15.04
C THR A 2 1.88 -3.46 -16.38
N GLN A 3 0.77 -3.28 -17.12
CA GLN A 3 0.76 -2.51 -18.38
C GLN A 3 1.13 -1.03 -18.19
N THR A 4 0.85 -0.49 -16.99
CA THR A 4 1.20 0.89 -16.61
C THR A 4 2.61 1.00 -16.01
N ASN A 5 3.40 -0.08 -16.05
CA ASN A 5 4.76 -0.16 -15.50
C ASN A 5 4.91 0.23 -14.02
N GLN A 6 3.84 0.15 -13.24
CA GLN A 6 3.85 0.44 -11.80
C GLN A 6 4.36 -0.75 -10.96
N ILE A 7 4.17 -1.98 -11.45
CA ILE A 7 4.63 -3.21 -10.78
C ILE A 7 5.24 -4.18 -11.80
N ARG A 8 6.10 -5.07 -11.32
CA ARG A 8 6.69 -6.16 -12.09
C ARG A 8 6.72 -7.46 -11.29
N PRO A 9 6.82 -8.64 -11.93
CA PRO A 9 7.12 -9.89 -11.24
C PRO A 9 8.39 -9.75 -10.39
N SER A 10 8.41 -10.41 -9.24
CA SER A 10 9.50 -10.33 -8.27
C SER A 10 9.72 -11.69 -7.62
N ASN A 11 10.99 -12.04 -7.40
CA ASN A 11 11.42 -13.20 -6.62
C ASN A 11 11.93 -12.78 -5.23
N SER A 12 11.40 -11.70 -4.69
CA SER A 12 11.77 -11.17 -3.38
C SER A 12 11.51 -12.21 -2.27
N PRO A 13 12.41 -12.36 -1.28
CA PRO A 13 12.15 -13.19 -0.12
C PRO A 13 11.08 -12.59 0.82
N TRP A 14 10.70 -11.33 0.60
CA TRP A 14 9.60 -10.66 1.30
C TRP A 14 8.35 -10.62 0.44
N SER A 15 7.21 -10.90 1.07
CA SER A 15 5.88 -10.75 0.48
C SER A 15 4.86 -10.23 1.50
N SER A 16 3.80 -9.61 0.99
CA SER A 16 2.63 -9.16 1.75
C SER A 16 1.37 -9.66 1.05
N PRO A 17 0.33 -10.08 1.78
CA PRO A 17 -0.91 -10.54 1.16
C PRO A 17 -1.67 -9.38 0.51
N VAL A 18 -2.49 -9.70 -0.49
CA VAL A 18 -3.35 -8.76 -1.19
C VAL A 18 -4.80 -9.02 -0.80
N ILE A 19 -5.52 -7.95 -0.48
CA ILE A 19 -6.92 -7.92 -0.11
C ILE A 19 -7.68 -7.20 -1.24
N ILE A 20 -8.81 -7.77 -1.64
CA ILE A 20 -9.68 -7.18 -2.65
C ILE A 20 -10.86 -6.52 -1.94
N HIS A 21 -11.06 -5.24 -2.21
CA HIS A 21 -12.19 -4.49 -1.67
C HIS A 21 -13.03 -3.88 -2.80
N LYS A 22 -14.36 -3.94 -2.65
CA LYS A 22 -15.29 -3.30 -3.57
C LYS A 22 -15.54 -1.86 -3.11
N LYS A 23 -15.32 -0.90 -3.99
CA LYS A 23 -15.65 0.51 -3.77
C LYS A 23 -17.17 0.70 -3.83
N LYS A 24 -17.64 1.81 -3.25
CA LYS A 24 -19.05 2.23 -3.32
C LYS A 24 -19.52 2.48 -4.75
N ASP A 25 -18.64 2.91 -5.64
CA ASP A 25 -18.91 3.14 -7.07
C ASP A 25 -18.88 1.84 -7.92
N GLY A 26 -18.78 0.67 -7.28
CA GLY A 26 -18.71 -0.63 -7.96
C GLY A 26 -17.32 -1.01 -8.46
N GLY A 27 -16.34 -0.10 -8.42
CA GLY A 27 -14.96 -0.40 -8.76
C GLY A 27 -14.28 -1.35 -7.75
N ILE A 28 -13.14 -1.91 -8.13
CA ILE A 28 -12.34 -2.79 -7.26
C ILE A 28 -11.06 -2.06 -6.85
N ARG A 29 -10.68 -2.19 -5.57
CA ARG A 29 -9.36 -1.79 -5.06
C ARG A 29 -8.58 -3.03 -4.62
N PHE A 30 -7.33 -3.10 -5.06
CA PHE A 30 -6.34 -4.02 -4.52
C PHE A 30 -5.62 -3.30 -3.37
N LEU A 31 -5.69 -3.87 -2.17
CA LEU A 31 -5.02 -3.37 -0.97
C LEU A 31 -3.93 -4.36 -0.58
N VAL A 32 -2.71 -3.89 -0.39
CA VAL A 32 -1.61 -4.74 0.10
C VAL A 32 -1.47 -4.54 1.61
N ASP A 33 -1.48 -5.63 2.37
CA ASP A 33 -1.31 -5.55 3.82
C ASP A 33 0.17 -5.38 4.20
N TYR A 34 0.57 -4.12 4.36
CA TYR A 34 1.93 -3.77 4.78
C TYR A 34 2.11 -3.67 6.30
N ARG A 35 1.15 -4.09 7.15
CA ARG A 35 1.27 -3.89 8.61
C ARG A 35 2.54 -4.51 9.20
N LYS A 36 2.88 -5.74 8.81
CA LYS A 36 4.11 -6.41 9.26
C LYS A 36 5.36 -5.67 8.76
N LEU A 37 5.37 -5.25 7.50
CA LEU A 37 6.47 -4.47 6.93
C LEU A 37 6.65 -3.13 7.65
N ASN A 38 5.57 -2.38 7.86
CA ASN A 38 5.58 -1.08 8.52
C ASN A 38 6.06 -1.16 9.98
N SER A 39 5.91 -2.31 10.64
CA SER A 39 6.39 -2.51 12.01
C SER A 39 7.91 -2.64 12.11
N VAL A 40 8.58 -3.07 11.03
CA VAL A 40 10.04 -3.25 10.99
C VAL A 40 10.76 -2.11 10.26
N THR A 41 10.02 -1.30 9.49
CA THR A 41 10.55 -0.14 8.78
C THR A 41 10.68 1.06 9.73
N LYS A 42 11.81 1.76 9.66
CA LYS A 42 12.00 3.04 10.37
C LYS A 42 11.08 4.10 9.78
N LYS A 43 10.22 4.70 10.60
CA LYS A 43 9.35 5.80 10.16
C LYS A 43 10.19 7.05 9.88
N ASP A 44 9.99 7.63 8.71
CA ASP A 44 10.53 8.93 8.35
C ASP A 44 9.45 10.00 8.56
N CYS A 45 9.40 10.54 9.77
CA CYS A 45 8.31 11.41 10.22
C CYS A 45 8.62 12.87 9.88
N PHE A 46 7.92 13.42 8.88
CA PHE A 46 7.87 14.86 8.63
C PHE A 46 6.61 15.46 9.26
N PRO A 47 6.66 16.69 9.78
CA PRO A 47 5.48 17.36 10.30
C PRO A 47 4.49 17.55 9.15
N GLN A 48 3.33 16.91 9.26
CA GLN A 48 2.21 17.22 8.38
C GLN A 48 1.46 18.40 9.00
N PRO A 49 1.15 19.46 8.24
CA PRO A 49 0.34 20.55 8.76
C PRO A 49 -0.97 19.97 9.28
N THR A 50 -1.25 20.25 10.54
CA THR A 50 -2.57 19.98 11.10
C THR A 50 -3.46 21.12 10.62
N THR A 51 -4.63 20.82 10.09
CA THR A 51 -5.66 21.84 9.93
C THR A 51 -6.11 22.22 11.33
N GLU A 52 -5.51 23.25 11.91
CA GLU A 52 -6.12 23.96 13.03
C GLU A 52 -7.36 24.68 12.48
N GLU A 53 -8.51 24.53 13.16
CA GLU A 53 -9.76 25.26 12.86
C GLU A 53 -9.58 26.78 13.06
#